data_AF-A0A1V6EWX2-F1
#
_entry.id   AF-A0A1V6EWX2-F1
#
_cell.length_a   1.000
_cell.length_b   1.000
_cell.length_c   1.000
_cell.angle_alpha   90.00
_cell.angle_beta   90.00
_cell.angle_gamma   90.00
#
_symmetry.space_group_name_H-M   'P 1'
#
loop_
_entity.id
_entity.type
_entity.pdbx_description
1 polymer ?
#
loop_
_entity_poly.entity_id
_entity_poly.type
_entity_poly.pdbx_seq_one_letter_code
_entity_poly.pdbx_strand_id
1 'polypeptide(L)'
;MVLQVLGIILIAAAQTDALYAGPVPAEVPTFEVTIGNTPPFFAALQIDGYWVSDHSTEIKPNLVVDFVPDGPGYVGEPSRTLMRNAKVVYEPPAMRRKRLEEMWDALGYTFLETTSGWRRIREEDLHLAERARRMAEAAAKGAASFASEGLAANHNSPGTGPTAPGRPVTAWLYRTGILLITIILLWLIYFLGTRRTRPWQRLQ
;
A
#
# COMPACT_ATOMS: atom_id res chain seq x y z
N MET A 1 -3.32 -25.63 -13.39
CA MET A 1 -4.03 -24.35 -13.64
C MET A 1 -5.00 -23.99 -12.52
N VAL A 2 -5.86 -24.90 -12.03
CA VAL A 2 -6.82 -24.60 -10.93
C VAL A 2 -6.15 -24.06 -9.65
N LEU A 3 -5.01 -24.63 -9.26
CA LEU A 3 -4.26 -24.18 -8.08
C LEU A 3 -3.64 -22.77 -8.21
N GLN A 4 -3.28 -22.36 -9.43
CA GLN A 4 -2.74 -21.02 -9.70
C GLN A 4 -3.83 -19.96 -9.69
N VAL A 5 -5.02 -20.27 -10.22
CA VAL A 5 -6.17 -19.37 -10.18
C VAL A 5 -6.63 -19.15 -8.74
N LEU A 6 -6.67 -20.21 -7.91
CA LEU A 6 -7.01 -20.08 -6.49
C LEU A 6 -6.04 -19.19 -5.71
N GLY A 7 -4.74 -19.29 -6.00
CA GLY A 7 -3.70 -18.44 -5.39
C GLY A 7 -3.84 -16.96 -5.75
N ILE A 8 -4.17 -16.64 -7.00
CA ILE A 8 -4.38 -15.25 -7.45
C ILE A 8 -5.61 -14.64 -6.76
N ILE A 9 -6.69 -15.41 -6.60
CA ILE A 9 -7.92 -14.94 -5.93
C ILE A 9 -7.66 -14.67 -4.44
N LEU A 10 -6.90 -15.54 -3.76
CA LEU A 10 -6.53 -15.36 -2.35
C LEU A 10 -5.66 -14.13 -2.12
N ILE A 11 -4.71 -13.85 -3.04
CA ILE A 11 -3.85 -12.66 -2.96
C ILE A 11 -4.66 -11.38 -3.18
N ALA A 12 -5.61 -11.38 -4.12
CA ALA A 12 -6.48 -10.23 -4.37
C ALA A 12 -7.38 -9.92 -3.15
N ALA A 13 -7.94 -10.95 -2.51
CA ALA A 13 -8.76 -10.80 -1.31
C ALA A 13 -7.96 -10.27 -0.10
N ALA A 14 -6.71 -10.71 0.06
CA ALA A 14 -5.83 -10.22 1.13
C ALA A 14 -5.45 -8.73 0.95
N GLN A 15 -5.30 -8.28 -0.30
CA GLN A 15 -5.01 -6.87 -0.60
C GLN A 15 -6.21 -5.96 -0.33
N THR A 16 -7.43 -6.42 -0.62
CA THR A 16 -8.63 -5.63 -0.34
C THR A 16 -8.85 -5.43 1.15
N ASP A 17 -8.61 -6.43 2.00
CA ASP A 17 -8.82 -6.29 3.45
C ASP A 17 -7.76 -5.39 4.11
N ALA A 18 -6.52 -5.39 3.60
CA ALA A 18 -5.47 -4.48 4.06
C ALA A 18 -5.72 -3.00 3.69
N LEU A 19 -6.53 -2.74 2.67
CA LEU A 19 -6.82 -1.39 2.18
C LEU A 19 -7.61 -0.56 3.20
N TYR A 20 -8.52 -1.23 3.91
CA TYR A 20 -9.39 -0.62 4.92
C TYR A 20 -8.73 -0.59 6.31
N ALA A 21 -7.68 -1.39 6.52
CA ALA A 21 -7.04 -1.55 7.83
C ALA A 21 -6.44 -0.23 8.35
N GLY A 22 -6.79 0.09 9.61
CA GLY A 22 -6.19 1.16 10.40
C GLY A 22 -4.94 0.69 11.15
N PRO A 23 -4.68 1.18 12.38
CA PRO A 23 -3.56 0.68 13.20
C PRO A 23 -3.74 -0.78 13.64
N VAL A 24 -4.95 -1.31 13.53
CA VAL A 24 -5.31 -2.69 13.85
C VAL A 24 -5.18 -3.56 12.58
N PRO A 25 -4.41 -4.66 12.62
CA PRO A 25 -4.30 -5.58 11.48
C PRO A 25 -5.65 -6.15 11.01
N ALA A 26 -5.74 -6.55 9.74
CA ALA A 26 -6.99 -6.99 9.13
C ALA A 26 -7.51 -8.32 9.74
N GLU A 27 -6.60 -9.19 10.14
CA GLU A 27 -6.87 -10.50 10.73
C GLU A 27 -7.29 -10.45 12.20
N VAL A 28 -7.10 -9.32 12.87
CA VAL A 28 -7.42 -9.16 14.30
C VAL A 28 -8.92 -8.85 14.46
N PRO A 29 -9.63 -9.56 15.36
CA PRO A 29 -11.03 -9.26 15.65
C PRO A 29 -11.20 -7.87 16.26
N THR A 30 -12.23 -7.17 15.79
CA THR A 30 -12.65 -5.86 16.32
C THR A 30 -13.93 -6.03 17.12
N PHE A 31 -14.09 -5.16 18.11
CA PHE A 31 -15.23 -5.15 18.99
C PHE A 31 -15.76 -3.74 19.15
N GLU A 32 -17.07 -3.60 19.32
CA GLU A 32 -17.68 -2.41 19.87
C GLU A 32 -17.48 -2.40 21.39
N VAL A 33 -16.86 -1.35 21.89
CA VAL A 33 -16.38 -1.22 23.27
C VAL A 33 -17.01 0.00 23.92
N THR A 34 -17.56 -0.19 25.11
CA THR A 34 -18.08 0.88 25.97
C THR A 34 -17.38 0.82 27.32
N ILE A 35 -16.64 1.88 27.67
CA ILE A 35 -15.91 1.98 28.95
C ILE A 35 -16.65 2.94 29.88
N GLY A 36 -17.25 2.40 30.95
CA GLY A 36 -18.03 3.22 31.89
C GLY A 36 -19.16 3.98 31.19
N ASN A 37 -19.08 5.32 31.17
CA ASN A 37 -20.08 6.20 30.57
C ASN A 37 -19.57 6.91 29.29
N THR A 38 -18.49 6.42 28.67
CA THR A 38 -18.02 6.95 27.38
C THR A 38 -18.93 6.50 26.25
N PRO A 39 -19.02 7.27 25.14
CA PRO A 39 -19.63 6.77 23.91
C PRO A 39 -19.01 5.43 23.48
N PRO A 40 -19.79 4.53 22.86
CA PRO A 40 -19.25 3.31 22.28
C PRO A 40 -18.27 3.65 21.15
N PHE A 41 -17.20 2.87 21.04
CA PHE A 41 -16.20 2.99 19.98
C PHE A 41 -15.71 1.60 19.56
N PHE A 42 -15.20 1.49 18.34
CA PHE A 42 -14.69 0.22 17.81
C PHE A 42 -13.20 0.09 18.11
N ALA A 43 -12.78 -1.03 18.68
CA ALA A 43 -11.40 -1.29 19.04
C ALA A 43 -11.04 -2.77 18.96
N ALA A 44 -9.77 -3.04 18.69
CA ALA A 44 -9.17 -4.35 18.93
C ALA A 44 -8.58 -4.42 20.34
N LEU A 45 -8.40 -5.65 20.81
CA LEU A 45 -7.96 -5.93 22.17
C LEU A 45 -6.49 -6.38 22.17
N GLN A 46 -5.71 -5.83 23.08
CA GLN A 46 -4.38 -6.28 23.42
C GLN A 46 -4.29 -6.69 24.88
N ILE A 47 -3.57 -7.77 25.13
CA ILE A 47 -3.25 -8.27 26.47
C ILE A 47 -1.73 -8.39 26.54
N ASP A 48 -1.10 -7.68 27.48
CA ASP A 48 0.36 -7.66 27.66
C ASP A 48 1.12 -7.38 26.34
N GLY A 49 0.54 -6.52 25.49
CA GLY A 49 1.10 -6.14 24.18
C GLY A 49 0.84 -7.14 23.04
N TYR A 50 0.13 -8.24 23.29
CA TYR A 50 -0.24 -9.22 22.26
C TYR A 50 -1.69 -9.02 21.81
N TRP A 51 -1.92 -9.08 20.49
CA TRP A 51 -3.27 -9.03 19.93
C TRP A 51 -4.08 -10.27 20.31
N VAL A 52 -5.33 -10.07 20.72
CA VAL A 52 -6.29 -11.16 20.84
C VAL A 52 -6.69 -11.58 19.44
N SER A 53 -6.31 -12.79 19.02
CA SER A 53 -6.55 -13.29 17.66
C SER A 53 -7.90 -13.98 17.47
N ASP A 54 -8.47 -14.53 18.55
CA ASP A 54 -9.74 -15.27 18.51
C ASP A 54 -10.83 -14.51 19.27
N HIS A 55 -11.91 -14.18 18.55
CA HIS A 55 -13.08 -13.47 19.09
C HIS A 55 -13.82 -14.24 20.18
N SER A 56 -13.65 -15.57 20.24
CA SER A 56 -14.25 -16.45 21.24
C SER A 56 -13.42 -16.59 22.52
N THR A 57 -12.25 -15.95 22.58
CA THR A 57 -11.37 -15.99 23.75
C THR A 57 -12.06 -15.42 24.97
N GLU A 58 -12.24 -16.24 26.01
CA GLU A 58 -12.77 -15.78 27.29
C GLU A 58 -11.71 -14.97 28.06
N ILE A 59 -11.92 -13.66 28.18
CA ILE A 59 -11.03 -12.75 28.89
C ILE A 59 -11.48 -12.61 30.33
N LYS A 60 -10.58 -12.93 31.28
CA LYS A 60 -10.90 -12.85 32.71
C LYS A 60 -11.24 -11.40 33.13
N PRO A 61 -12.26 -11.18 33.98
CA PRO A 61 -12.70 -9.83 34.34
C PRO A 61 -11.64 -8.95 35.04
N ASN A 62 -10.67 -9.58 35.72
CA ASN A 62 -9.59 -8.92 36.45
C ASN A 62 -8.34 -8.68 35.60
N LEU A 63 -8.37 -9.04 34.32
CA LEU A 63 -7.26 -8.83 33.42
C LEU A 63 -7.24 -7.38 32.91
N VAL A 64 -6.06 -6.81 32.78
CA VAL A 64 -5.87 -5.51 32.15
C VAL A 64 -5.84 -5.71 30.64
N VAL A 65 -6.67 -4.95 29.94
CA VAL A 65 -6.81 -4.99 28.48
C VAL A 65 -6.54 -3.60 27.94
N ASP A 66 -5.73 -3.56 26.89
CA ASP A 66 -5.48 -2.36 26.10
C ASP A 66 -6.44 -2.36 24.90
N PHE A 67 -7.33 -1.37 24.86
CA PHE A 67 -8.29 -1.17 23.79
C PHE A 67 -7.69 -0.23 22.76
N VAL A 68 -7.36 -0.74 21.58
CA VAL A 68 -6.77 0.03 20.48
C VAL A 68 -7.86 0.41 19.49
N PRO A 69 -8.25 1.70 19.38
CA PRO A 69 -9.28 2.13 18.45
C PRO A 69 -8.99 1.75 17.00
N ASP A 70 -10.00 1.17 16.35
CA ASP A 70 -9.96 0.73 14.96
C ASP A 70 -10.63 1.78 14.06
N GLY A 71 -9.84 2.79 13.69
CA GLY A 71 -10.29 3.88 12.83
C GLY A 71 -9.20 4.38 11.89
N PRO A 72 -9.60 5.06 10.80
CA PRO A 72 -8.68 5.62 9.82
C PRO A 72 -7.78 6.67 10.47
N GLY A 73 -6.46 6.48 10.34
CA GLY A 73 -5.47 7.46 10.77
C GLY A 73 -5.38 7.70 12.27
N TYR A 74 -5.89 6.78 13.10
CA TYR A 74 -5.72 6.87 14.55
C TYR A 74 -4.25 6.69 14.95
N VAL A 75 -3.68 7.68 15.66
CA VAL A 75 -2.30 7.69 16.19
C VAL A 75 -2.29 7.97 17.70
N GLY A 76 -3.44 7.76 18.37
CA GLY A 76 -3.57 8.00 19.81
C GLY A 76 -3.06 6.85 20.68
N GLU A 77 -3.04 7.06 21.99
CA GLU A 77 -2.70 6.01 22.96
C GLU A 77 -3.88 5.06 23.21
N PRO A 78 -3.65 3.73 23.27
CA PRO A 78 -4.67 2.76 23.63
C PRO A 78 -5.32 3.08 24.98
N SER A 79 -6.62 2.83 25.09
CA SER A 79 -7.33 2.96 26.37
C SER A 79 -7.08 1.72 27.20
N ARG A 80 -6.38 1.86 28.34
CA ARG A 80 -6.03 0.75 29.24
C ARG A 80 -7.00 0.66 30.42
N THR A 81 -7.70 -0.47 30.58
CA THR A 81 -8.57 -0.70 31.74
C THR A 81 -8.75 -2.18 32.05
N LEU A 82 -9.40 -2.50 33.16
CA LEU A 82 -9.78 -3.89 33.48
C LEU A 82 -10.97 -4.32 32.63
N MET A 83 -10.98 -5.56 32.16
CA MET A 83 -12.07 -6.10 31.33
C MET A 83 -13.45 -5.93 31.99
N ARG A 84 -13.56 -6.06 33.31
CA ARG A 84 -14.82 -5.84 34.05
C ARG A 84 -15.43 -4.43 33.92
N ASN A 85 -14.62 -3.44 33.55
CA ASN A 85 -15.05 -2.04 33.41
C ASN A 85 -15.52 -1.73 31.97
N ALA A 86 -15.36 -2.68 31.05
CA ALA A 86 -15.73 -2.54 29.65
C ALA A 86 -16.88 -3.49 29.29
N LYS A 87 -17.79 -3.01 28.46
CA LYS A 87 -18.71 -3.87 27.71
C LYS A 87 -18.16 -4.03 26.31
N VAL A 88 -18.07 -5.27 25.84
CA VAL A 88 -17.42 -5.61 24.58
C VAL A 88 -18.39 -6.47 23.77
N VAL A 89 -18.69 -6.05 22.55
CA VAL A 89 -19.56 -6.77 21.60
C VAL A 89 -18.78 -7.02 20.33
N TYR A 90 -18.75 -8.27 19.87
CA TYR A 90 -17.99 -8.65 18.68
C TYR A 90 -18.58 -8.01 17.41
N GLU A 91 -17.70 -7.42 16.59
CA GLU A 91 -18.03 -6.91 15.26
C GLU A 91 -17.57 -7.93 14.19
N PRO A 92 -18.50 -8.48 13.37
CA PRO A 92 -18.12 -9.35 12.26
C PRO A 92 -17.23 -8.63 11.24
N PRO A 93 -16.27 -9.31 10.57
CA PRO A 93 -15.32 -8.67 9.66
C PRO A 93 -16.00 -7.98 8.47
N ALA A 94 -17.14 -8.51 8.00
CA ALA A 94 -17.92 -7.88 6.95
C ALA A 94 -18.47 -6.51 7.37
N MET A 95 -18.90 -6.36 8.64
CA MET A 95 -19.39 -5.10 9.19
C MET A 95 -18.24 -4.12 9.41
N ARG A 96 -17.11 -4.62 9.94
CA ARG A 96 -15.88 -3.84 10.12
C ARG A 96 -15.46 -3.16 8.81
N ARG A 97 -15.44 -3.90 7.69
CA ARG A 97 -15.06 -3.35 6.38
C ARG A 97 -15.99 -2.23 5.94
N LYS A 98 -17.30 -2.46 6.01
CA LYS A 98 -18.30 -1.46 5.64
C LYS A 98 -18.17 -0.18 6.48
N ARG A 99 -18.00 -0.33 7.79
CA ARG A 99 -17.77 0.81 8.68
C ARG A 99 -16.50 1.58 8.32
N LEU A 100 -15.39 0.88 8.09
CA LEU A 100 -14.12 1.52 7.73
C LEU A 100 -14.21 2.23 6.38
N GLU A 101 -14.89 1.64 5.39
CA GLU A 101 -15.20 2.28 4.11
C GLU A 101 -16.00 3.58 4.32
N GLU A 102 -17.11 3.52 5.06
CA GLU A 102 -17.92 4.70 5.40
C GLU A 102 -17.11 5.79 6.12
N MET A 103 -16.18 5.40 7.01
CA MET A 103 -15.29 6.34 7.70
C MET A 103 -14.25 6.97 6.77
N TRP A 104 -13.69 6.22 5.82
CA TRP A 104 -12.77 6.75 4.81
C TRP A 104 -13.46 7.71 3.84
N ASP A 105 -14.68 7.35 3.40
CA ASP A 105 -15.51 8.20 2.54
C ASP A 105 -15.88 9.51 3.25
N ALA A 106 -16.24 9.44 4.54
CA ALA A 106 -16.52 10.61 5.36
C ALA A 106 -15.30 11.54 5.53
N LEU A 107 -14.08 11.01 5.41
CA LEU A 107 -12.83 11.78 5.42
C LEU A 107 -12.45 12.32 4.03
N GLY A 108 -13.27 12.09 2.99
CA GLY A 108 -13.02 12.56 1.63
C GLY A 108 -12.00 11.71 0.86
N TYR A 109 -11.83 10.44 1.23
CA TYR A 109 -11.00 9.51 0.48
C TYR A 109 -11.85 8.69 -0.49
N THR A 110 -11.26 8.31 -1.62
CA THR A 110 -11.82 7.38 -2.58
C THR A 110 -10.84 6.25 -2.82
N PHE A 111 -11.36 5.05 -3.08
CA PHE A 111 -10.54 3.89 -3.41
C PHE A 111 -10.37 3.79 -4.93
N LEU A 112 -9.12 3.85 -5.39
CA LEU A 112 -8.77 3.75 -6.80
C LEU A 112 -7.82 2.57 -7.04
N GLU A 113 -8.09 1.83 -8.12
CA GLU A 113 -7.17 0.82 -8.61
C GLU A 113 -6.01 1.48 -9.37
N THR A 114 -4.80 1.34 -8.83
CA THR A 114 -3.56 1.82 -9.46
C THR A 114 -2.76 0.66 -10.03
N THR A 115 -1.70 0.93 -10.80
CA THR A 115 -0.76 -0.10 -11.26
C THR A 115 -0.08 -0.86 -10.11
N SER A 116 -0.05 -0.27 -8.91
CA SER A 116 0.44 -0.90 -7.67
C SER A 116 -0.64 -1.59 -6.84
N GLY A 117 -1.86 -1.73 -7.38
CA GLY A 117 -3.04 -2.25 -6.69
C GLY A 117 -3.96 -1.14 -6.17
N TRP A 118 -4.93 -1.53 -5.36
CA TRP A 118 -5.90 -0.60 -4.76
C TRP A 118 -5.21 0.35 -3.78
N ARG A 119 -5.56 1.64 -3.87
CA ARG A 119 -5.06 2.68 -2.97
C ARG A 119 -6.17 3.65 -2.59
N ARG A 120 -6.12 4.13 -1.35
CA ARG A 120 -6.90 5.27 -0.88
C ARG A 120 -6.24 6.57 -1.34
N ILE A 121 -6.99 7.41 -2.03
CA ILE A 121 -6.53 8.72 -2.54
C ILE A 121 -7.56 9.75 -2.10
N ARG A 122 -7.10 10.94 -1.69
CA ARG A 122 -8.06 12.01 -1.37
C ARG A 122 -8.72 12.51 -2.64
N GLU A 123 -10.00 12.81 -2.56
CA GLU A 123 -10.76 13.32 -3.71
C GLU A 123 -10.17 14.63 -4.27
N GLU A 124 -9.65 15.49 -3.38
CA GLU A 124 -8.92 16.71 -3.76
C GLU A 124 -7.70 16.43 -4.66
N ASP A 125 -6.93 15.39 -4.34
CA ASP A 125 -5.73 15.02 -5.11
C ASP A 125 -6.09 14.46 -6.49
N LEU A 126 -7.24 13.78 -6.59
CA LEU A 126 -7.77 13.25 -7.84
C LEU A 126 -8.08 14.38 -8.82
N HIS A 127 -8.78 15.42 -8.36
CA HIS A 127 -9.08 16.58 -9.19
C HIS A 127 -7.81 17.34 -9.62
N LEU A 128 -6.82 17.45 -8.74
CA LEU A 128 -5.53 18.06 -9.08
C LEU A 128 -4.79 17.25 -10.15
N ALA A 129 -4.76 15.92 -10.01
CA ALA A 129 -4.14 15.02 -10.97
C ALA A 129 -4.82 15.08 -12.34
N GLU A 130 -6.16 15.08 -12.38
CA GLU A 130 -6.92 15.24 -13.63
C GLU A 130 -6.65 16.58 -14.31
N ARG A 131 -6.60 17.66 -13.51
CA ARG A 131 -6.29 19.00 -14.03
C ARG A 131 -4.89 19.06 -14.62
N ALA A 132 -3.90 18.52 -13.90
CA ALA A 132 -2.52 18.45 -14.37
C ALA A 132 -2.41 17.65 -15.67
N ARG A 133 -3.13 16.53 -15.77
CA ARG A 133 -3.22 15.72 -17.00
C ARG A 133 -3.80 16.53 -18.16
N ARG A 134 -4.92 17.23 -17.96
CA ARG A 134 -5.53 18.08 -19.00
C ARG A 134 -4.58 19.20 -19.44
N MET A 135 -3.84 19.81 -18.52
CA MET A 135 -2.84 20.83 -18.86
C MET A 135 -1.68 20.24 -19.66
N ALA A 136 -1.18 19.05 -19.29
CA ALA A 136 -0.12 18.37 -20.03
C ALA A 136 -0.55 17.97 -21.44
N GLU A 137 -1.77 17.43 -21.60
CA GLU A 137 -2.35 17.11 -22.91
C GLU A 137 -2.54 18.37 -23.77
N ALA A 138 -2.99 19.47 -23.19
CA ALA A 138 -3.14 20.75 -23.88
C ALA A 138 -1.78 21.33 -24.30
N ALA A 139 -0.76 21.26 -23.43
CA ALA A 139 0.60 21.69 -23.74
C ALA A 139 1.23 20.85 -24.86
N ALA A 140 1.03 19.54 -24.85
CA ALA A 140 1.51 18.64 -25.91
C ALA A 140 0.84 18.92 -27.26
N LYS A 141 -0.49 19.15 -27.27
CA LYS A 141 -1.23 19.54 -28.49
C LYS A 141 -0.81 20.92 -29.00
N GLY A 142 -0.62 21.89 -28.09
CA GLY A 142 -0.10 23.21 -28.43
C GLY A 142 1.30 23.13 -29.05
N ALA A 143 2.22 22.39 -28.41
CA ALA A 143 3.58 22.17 -28.93
C ALA A 143 3.59 21.48 -30.31
N ALA A 144 2.69 20.51 -30.54
CA ALA A 144 2.52 19.87 -31.84
C ALA A 144 2.01 20.86 -32.91
N SER A 145 1.07 21.76 -32.54
CA SER A 145 0.55 22.80 -33.43
C SER A 145 1.61 23.83 -33.83
N PHE A 146 2.42 24.29 -32.86
CA PHE A 146 3.56 25.19 -33.12
C PHE A 146 4.65 24.52 -33.97
N ALA A 147 4.91 23.22 -33.78
CA ALA A 147 5.84 22.47 -34.62
C ALA A 147 5.33 22.35 -36.06
N SER A 148 4.01 22.14 -36.27
CA SER A 148 3.44 22.08 -37.62
C SER A 148 3.38 23.44 -38.34
N GLU A 149 3.17 24.55 -37.63
CA GLU A 149 3.22 25.90 -38.22
C GLU A 149 4.65 26.34 -38.55
N GLY A 150 5.64 25.95 -37.74
CA GLY A 150 7.06 26.17 -38.05
C GLY A 150 7.59 25.37 -39.24
N LEU A 151 6.98 24.21 -39.54
CA LEU A 151 7.29 23.38 -40.70
C LEU A 151 6.56 23.82 -41.98
N ALA A 152 5.42 24.51 -41.89
CA ALA A 152 4.71 25.07 -43.04
C ALA A 152 5.29 26.42 -43.53
N ALA A 153 6.01 27.15 -42.66
CA ALA A 153 6.62 28.44 -43.00
C ALA A 153 8.00 28.34 -43.68
N ASN A 154 8.53 27.14 -43.92
CA ASN A 154 9.89 26.95 -44.41
C ASN A 154 9.97 26.06 -45.66
N HIS A 155 9.14 26.37 -46.66
CA HIS A 155 9.36 25.91 -48.03
C HIS A 155 9.98 27.05 -48.85
N ASN A 156 11.30 27.25 -48.69
CA ASN A 156 12.21 27.81 -49.70
C ASN A 156 13.65 27.90 -49.15
N SER A 157 14.41 26.81 -49.22
CA SER A 157 15.80 26.78 -49.72
C SER A 157 16.45 25.40 -49.54
N PRO A 158 17.24 24.93 -50.52
CA PRO A 158 17.90 23.63 -50.48
C PRO A 158 19.23 23.73 -49.71
N GLY A 159 19.50 22.80 -48.81
CA GLY A 159 20.73 22.80 -48.03
C GLY A 159 20.96 21.46 -47.35
N THR A 160 21.61 20.56 -48.08
CA THR A 160 22.21 19.31 -47.61
C THR A 160 23.19 19.57 -46.46
N GLY A 161 23.02 18.89 -45.32
CA GLY A 161 23.98 18.91 -44.21
C GLY A 161 23.66 17.81 -43.19
N PRO A 162 24.66 17.09 -42.64
CA PRO A 162 24.52 15.68 -42.27
C PRO A 162 23.92 15.46 -40.89
N THR A 163 23.22 14.32 -40.79
CA THR A 163 22.68 13.69 -39.59
C THR A 163 23.74 13.61 -38.50
N ALA A 164 23.46 14.22 -37.34
CA ALA A 164 24.32 14.14 -36.16
C ALA A 164 24.52 12.66 -35.76
N PRO A 165 25.77 12.17 -35.62
CA PRO A 165 26.01 10.82 -35.15
C PRO A 165 25.60 10.71 -33.69
N GLY A 166 24.62 9.84 -33.42
CA GLY A 166 24.25 9.44 -32.07
C GLY A 166 25.48 8.97 -31.31
N ARG A 167 25.79 9.66 -30.20
CA ARG A 167 26.97 9.42 -29.36
C ARG A 167 27.02 7.95 -28.91
N PRO A 168 27.96 7.12 -29.37
CA PRO A 168 28.03 5.68 -29.05
C PRO A 168 28.37 5.37 -27.58
N VAL A 169 28.71 6.40 -26.79
CA VAL A 169 29.14 6.29 -25.39
C VAL A 169 27.96 5.97 -24.45
N THR A 170 26.77 6.49 -24.72
CA THR A 170 25.59 6.24 -23.86
C THR A 170 25.08 4.81 -24.00
N ALA A 171 25.09 4.26 -25.22
CA ALA A 171 24.74 2.85 -25.45
C ALA A 171 25.74 1.87 -24.80
N TRP A 172 27.01 2.26 -24.67
CA TRP A 172 28.03 1.47 -23.97
C TRP A 172 27.81 1.44 -22.45
N LEU A 173 27.48 2.60 -21.84
CA LEU A 173 27.20 2.71 -20.41
C LEU A 173 26.01 1.86 -19.95
N TYR A 174 24.94 1.78 -20.75
CA TYR A 174 23.80 0.92 -20.44
C TYR A 174 24.16 -0.58 -20.49
N ARG A 175 25.00 -1.00 -21.44
CA ARG A 175 25.43 -2.41 -21.56
C ARG A 175 26.35 -2.85 -20.42
N THR A 176 27.27 -1.99 -19.99
CA THR A 176 28.14 -2.30 -18.83
C THR A 176 27.38 -2.27 -17.51
N GLY A 177 26.37 -1.41 -17.37
CA GLY A 177 25.50 -1.37 -16.19
C GLY A 177 24.72 -2.66 -15.97
N ILE A 178 24.13 -3.23 -17.04
CA ILE A 178 23.37 -4.49 -16.95
C ILE A 178 24.29 -5.67 -16.59
N LEU A 179 25.51 -5.72 -17.13
CA LEU A 179 26.49 -6.76 -16.78
C LEU A 179 26.94 -6.67 -15.32
N LEU A 180 27.15 -5.46 -14.78
CA LEU A 180 27.50 -5.29 -13.37
C LEU A 180 26.37 -5.75 -12.44
N ILE A 181 25.12 -5.40 -12.75
CA ILE A 181 23.95 -5.81 -11.94
C ILE A 181 23.80 -7.33 -11.94
N THR A 182 23.95 -7.99 -13.10
CA THR A 182 23.83 -9.46 -13.20
C THR A 182 24.95 -10.17 -12.44
N ILE A 183 26.18 -9.66 -12.47
CA ILE A 183 27.30 -10.21 -11.68
C ILE A 183 27.04 -10.04 -10.17
N ILE A 184 26.57 -8.88 -9.73
CA ILE A 184 26.22 -8.64 -8.33
C ILE A 184 25.11 -9.59 -7.87
N LEU A 185 24.09 -9.80 -8.70
CA LEU A 185 22.96 -10.66 -8.39
C LEU A 185 23.37 -12.14 -8.30
N LEU A 186 24.22 -12.60 -9.23
CA LEU A 186 24.80 -13.96 -9.20
C LEU A 186 25.70 -14.16 -7.97
N TRP A 187 26.50 -13.16 -7.60
CA TRP A 187 27.34 -13.21 -6.40
C TRP A 187 26.48 -13.28 -5.13
N LEU A 188 25.39 -12.52 -5.07
CA LEU A 188 24.47 -12.52 -3.93
C LEU A 188 23.74 -13.87 -3.78
N ILE A 189 23.28 -14.46 -4.88
CA ILE A 189 22.67 -15.80 -4.90
C ILE A 189 23.66 -16.86 -4.43
N TYR A 190 24.90 -16.82 -4.91
CA TYR A 190 25.95 -17.72 -4.48
C TYR A 190 26.29 -17.57 -2.99
N PHE A 191 26.36 -16.33 -2.49
CA PHE A 191 26.68 -16.04 -1.09
C PHE A 191 25.54 -16.44 -0.13
N LEU A 192 24.28 -16.20 -0.50
CA LEU A 192 23.13 -16.68 0.29
C LEU A 192 22.98 -18.21 0.23
N GLY A 193 23.27 -18.84 -0.91
CA GLY A 193 23.25 -20.29 -1.07
C GLY A 193 24.30 -21.00 -0.22
N THR A 194 25.51 -20.47 -0.16
CA THR A 194 26.61 -21.03 0.65
C THR A 194 26.42 -20.84 2.15
N ARG A 195 25.72 -19.78 2.61
CA ARG A 195 25.37 -19.64 4.03
C ARG A 195 24.38 -20.69 4.55
N ARG A 196 23.55 -21.27 3.67
CA ARG A 196 22.57 -22.30 4.04
C ARG A 196 23.18 -23.68 4.30
N THR A 197 24.45 -23.89 3.95
CA THR A 197 25.14 -25.19 4.06
C THR A 197 26.15 -25.25 5.20
N ARG A 198 26.17 -24.28 6.13
CA ARG A 198 26.93 -24.44 7.38
C ARG A 198 26.14 -25.35 8.31
N PRO A 199 26.52 -26.64 8.51
CA PRO A 199 25.89 -27.45 9.53
C PRO A 199 26.16 -26.81 10.89
N TRP A 200 25.13 -26.81 11.73
CA TRP A 200 25.20 -26.39 13.12
C TRP A 200 26.32 -27.15 13.83
N GLN A 201 27.47 -26.49 14.04
CA GLN A 201 28.45 -26.97 15.00
C GLN A 201 27.80 -26.83 16.38
N ARG A 202 27.47 -27.96 17.00
CA ARG A 202 27.10 -28.02 18.41
C ARG A 202 28.32 -27.56 19.21
N LEU A 203 28.16 -26.47 19.96
CA LEU A 203 29.07 -26.10 21.03
C LEU A 203 29.04 -27.24 22.06
N GLN A 204 30.18 -27.90 22.24
CA GLN A 204 30.51 -28.67 23.44
C GLN A 204 31.25 -27.75 24.41
#